data_AF-E1X503-F1
#
_entry.id   AF-E1X503-F1
#
_cell.length_a   1.000
_cell.length_b   1.000
_cell.length_c   1.000
_cell.angle_alpha   90.00
_cell.angle_beta   90.00
_cell.angle_gamma   90.00
#
_symmetry.space_group_name_H-M   'P 1'
#
loop_
_entity.id
_entity.type
_entity.pdbx_description
1 polymer ?
#
loop_
_entity_poly.entity_id
_entity_poly.type
_entity_poly.pdbx_seq_one_letter_code
_entity_poly.pdbx_strand_id
1 'polypeptide(L)'
;MKSIVIVKVIGRLMKELNNLWEDNWKTGVIESAKRRYQLKEIYPKIDNNSDLLKYFILAHIYNLNTSDLLKSEIDLIKAFQKGEFAHKELYLVYFFRELFSEKFHELLDASINYEMSQKWSFAKLSENFSSFSSNHWKQLKADLQKYKGVKAVLFVRKDRKYKGRIVLVDDQGNLIKDADSVWSIEALAKGRVNKKFYLPNGDTPTGFYKIDSVMPKADQQKLFGKHRRLIIDFISREEIEESFDEILLEHNWWKSAVIADELSRSLLRIHGTGLKNKLFYTKYYPFVTTSGCISMREDKYFEGQRVLLDKLMESLELSPISENETEIHGHLCVIELNDELRNISLQDILKIDQ
;
A
#
# COMPACT_ATOMS: atom_id res chain seq x y z
N MET A 1 44.20 -16.33 1.33
CA MET A 1 43.84 -14.94 1.70
C MET A 1 42.96 -14.22 0.67
N LYS A 2 43.27 -14.21 -0.64
CA LYS A 2 42.45 -13.50 -1.66
C LYS A 2 40.96 -13.93 -1.69
N SER A 3 40.66 -15.22 -1.55
CA SER A 3 39.27 -15.73 -1.55
C SER A 3 38.43 -15.21 -0.37
N ILE A 4 39.01 -15.08 0.83
CA ILE A 4 38.31 -14.58 2.03
C ILE A 4 37.96 -13.10 1.90
N VAL A 5 38.80 -12.31 1.22
CA VAL A 5 38.54 -10.88 0.98
C VAL A 5 37.38 -10.69 -0.01
N ILE A 6 37.33 -11.51 -1.08
CA ILE A 6 36.27 -11.44 -2.10
C ILE A 6 34.90 -11.75 -1.49
N VAL A 7 34.78 -12.81 -0.68
CA VAL A 7 33.51 -13.18 -0.03
C VAL A 7 33.01 -12.08 0.91
N LYS A 8 33.91 -11.44 1.68
CA LYS A 8 33.53 -10.32 2.57
C LYS A 8 33.04 -9.09 1.80
N VAL A 9 33.62 -8.80 0.63
CA VAL A 9 33.21 -7.67 -0.21
C VAL A 9 31.82 -7.92 -0.81
N ILE A 10 31.57 -9.11 -1.37
CA ILE A 10 30.26 -9.48 -1.95
C ILE A 10 29.16 -9.41 -0.89
N GLY A 11 29.38 -10.00 0.29
CA GLY A 11 28.38 -9.96 1.37
C GLY A 11 28.03 -8.55 1.85
N ARG A 12 28.99 -7.61 1.84
CA ARG A 12 28.73 -6.21 2.18
C ARG A 12 27.84 -5.51 1.16
N LEU A 13 28.06 -5.76 -0.13
CA LEU A 13 27.34 -5.09 -1.22
C LEU A 13 25.91 -5.58 -1.36
N MET A 14 25.66 -6.88 -1.13
CA MET A 14 24.29 -7.40 -1.09
C MET A 14 23.49 -6.79 0.06
N LYS A 15 24.14 -6.57 1.20
CA LYS A 15 23.55 -5.79 2.30
C LYS A 15 23.24 -4.35 1.87
N GLU A 16 24.07 -3.72 1.05
CA GLU A 16 23.82 -2.36 0.54
C GLU A 16 22.61 -2.31 -0.41
N LEU A 17 22.44 -3.27 -1.33
CA LEU A 17 21.25 -3.33 -2.19
C LEU A 17 19.97 -3.56 -1.38
N ASN A 18 19.99 -4.50 -0.43
CA ASN A 18 18.84 -4.75 0.43
C ASN A 18 18.50 -3.53 1.30
N ASN A 19 19.48 -2.81 1.83
CA ASN A 19 19.22 -1.55 2.53
C ASN A 19 18.60 -0.50 1.60
N LEU A 20 19.05 -0.39 0.35
CA LEU A 20 18.47 0.52 -0.64
C LEU A 20 17.02 0.16 -0.97
N TRP A 21 16.73 -1.14 -1.04
CA TRP A 21 15.38 -1.68 -1.21
C TRP A 21 14.52 -1.34 0.01
N GLU A 22 14.93 -1.73 1.21
CA GLU A 22 14.18 -1.54 2.45
C GLU A 22 13.89 -0.07 2.77
N ASP A 23 14.85 0.82 2.48
CA ASP A 23 14.71 2.24 2.77
C ASP A 23 14.24 3.06 1.57
N ASN A 24 13.90 2.46 0.42
CA ASN A 24 13.58 3.21 -0.80
C ASN A 24 12.51 4.28 -0.54
N TRP A 25 11.45 3.89 0.17
CA TRP A 25 10.27 4.70 0.45
C TRP A 25 10.52 5.86 1.43
N LYS A 26 11.67 5.90 2.12
CA LYS A 26 12.05 6.98 3.06
C LYS A 26 12.76 8.15 2.39
N THR A 27 13.02 8.07 1.09
CA THR A 27 13.95 9.00 0.43
C THR A 27 13.37 10.35 0.05
N GLY A 28 14.11 11.40 0.38
CA GLY A 28 13.97 12.73 -0.20
C GLY A 28 14.81 12.89 -1.49
N VAL A 29 14.64 14.01 -2.19
CA VAL A 29 15.28 14.27 -3.50
C VAL A 29 16.82 14.14 -3.46
N ILE A 30 17.46 14.74 -2.44
CA ILE A 30 18.92 14.68 -2.26
C ILE A 30 19.38 13.23 -2.06
N GLU A 31 18.63 12.47 -1.28
CA GLU A 31 18.95 11.07 -0.99
C GLU A 31 18.79 10.20 -2.24
N SER A 32 17.76 10.42 -3.06
CA SER A 32 17.60 9.72 -4.33
C SER A 32 18.80 9.91 -5.27
N ALA A 33 19.42 11.11 -5.28
CA ALA A 33 20.61 11.35 -6.09
C ALA A 33 21.82 10.53 -5.60
N LYS A 34 22.05 10.44 -4.29
CA LYS A 34 23.10 9.58 -3.70
C LYS A 34 22.89 8.11 -4.02
N ARG A 35 21.65 7.64 -3.91
CA ARG A 35 21.28 6.25 -4.18
C ARG A 35 21.51 5.83 -5.62
N ARG A 36 21.34 6.74 -6.60
CA ARG A 36 21.75 6.47 -7.99
C ARG A 36 23.22 6.12 -8.13
N TYR A 37 24.11 6.83 -7.42
CA TYR A 37 25.54 6.53 -7.48
C TYR A 37 25.85 5.18 -6.84
N GLN A 38 25.22 4.88 -5.70
CA GLN A 38 25.37 3.58 -5.03
C GLN A 38 24.91 2.42 -5.93
N LEU A 39 23.78 2.56 -6.64
CA LEU A 39 23.33 1.54 -7.59
C LEU A 39 24.34 1.25 -8.70
N LYS A 40 25.02 2.27 -9.25
CA LYS A 40 26.07 2.08 -10.27
C LYS A 40 27.23 1.24 -9.76
N GLU A 41 27.59 1.38 -8.48
CA GLU A 41 28.68 0.60 -7.86
C GLU A 41 28.28 -0.84 -7.53
N ILE A 42 26.99 -1.08 -7.31
CA ILE A 42 26.42 -2.39 -7.00
C ILE A 42 26.27 -3.23 -8.27
N TYR A 43 25.78 -2.65 -9.38
CA TYR A 43 25.39 -3.40 -10.58
C TYR A 43 26.40 -4.44 -11.09
N PRO A 44 27.70 -4.11 -11.28
CA PRO A 44 28.67 -5.07 -11.83
C PRO A 44 28.93 -6.30 -10.95
N LYS A 45 28.34 -6.33 -9.75
CA LYS A 45 28.61 -7.30 -8.69
C LYS A 45 27.35 -8.09 -8.30
N ILE A 46 26.23 -7.87 -8.98
CA ILE A 46 25.01 -8.65 -8.82
C ILE A 46 25.20 -9.98 -9.57
N ASP A 47 24.98 -11.09 -8.87
CA ASP A 47 25.22 -12.45 -9.38
C ASP A 47 23.97 -13.33 -9.39
N ASN A 48 22.84 -12.83 -8.89
CA ASN A 48 21.55 -13.53 -8.89
C ASN A 48 20.42 -12.67 -9.47
N ASN A 49 19.41 -13.34 -10.01
CA ASN A 49 18.36 -12.69 -10.80
C ASN A 49 17.31 -11.95 -9.96
N SER A 50 17.07 -12.37 -8.71
CA SER A 50 16.16 -11.65 -7.80
C SER A 50 16.74 -10.27 -7.45
N ASP A 51 18.03 -10.20 -7.12
CA ASP A 51 18.70 -8.93 -6.85
C ASP A 51 18.88 -8.08 -8.11
N LEU A 52 19.06 -8.71 -9.29
CA LEU A 52 19.05 -7.99 -10.57
C LEU A 52 17.71 -7.30 -10.83
N LEU A 53 16.59 -7.97 -10.51
CA LEU A 53 15.25 -7.40 -10.65
C LEU A 53 15.06 -6.22 -9.68
N LYS A 54 15.48 -6.37 -8.41
CA LYS A 54 15.44 -5.27 -7.44
C LYS A 54 16.24 -4.07 -7.92
N TYR A 55 17.46 -4.31 -8.40
CA TYR A 55 18.31 -3.27 -8.98
C TYR A 55 17.61 -2.57 -10.14
N PHE A 56 17.02 -3.32 -11.07
CA PHE A 56 16.33 -2.78 -12.23
C PHE A 56 15.16 -1.86 -11.84
N ILE A 57 14.33 -2.29 -10.89
CA ILE A 57 13.21 -1.50 -10.37
C ILE A 57 13.72 -0.25 -9.65
N LEU A 58 14.71 -0.37 -8.76
CA LEU A 58 15.29 0.77 -8.04
C LEU A 58 15.95 1.77 -8.99
N ALA A 59 16.61 1.30 -10.04
CA ALA A 59 17.23 2.15 -11.04
C ALA A 59 16.18 3.05 -11.71
N HIS A 60 15.03 2.49 -12.08
CA HIS A 60 13.91 3.28 -12.60
C HIS A 60 13.30 4.22 -11.54
N ILE A 61 13.07 3.75 -10.31
CA ILE A 61 12.56 4.58 -9.21
C ILE A 61 13.45 5.81 -8.97
N TYR A 62 14.77 5.65 -9.05
CA TYR A 62 15.72 6.75 -8.88
C TYR A 62 16.07 7.49 -10.18
N ASN A 63 15.45 7.13 -11.31
CA ASN A 63 15.74 7.68 -12.65
C ASN A 63 17.23 7.56 -13.03
N LEU A 64 17.81 6.38 -12.82
CA LEU A 64 19.13 6.03 -13.33
C LEU A 64 18.97 5.60 -14.80
N ASN A 65 19.63 6.30 -15.73
CA ASN A 65 19.67 5.91 -17.14
C ASN A 65 21.10 5.46 -17.49
N THR A 66 21.26 4.19 -17.86
CA THR A 66 22.54 3.57 -18.23
C THR A 66 22.34 2.47 -19.27
N SER A 67 23.36 2.18 -20.07
CA SER A 67 23.39 1.00 -20.97
C SER A 67 23.27 -0.32 -20.20
N ASP A 68 23.60 -0.31 -18.91
CA ASP A 68 23.47 -1.46 -18.02
C ASP A 68 22.03 -1.93 -17.85
N LEU A 69 21.04 -1.05 -18.00
CA LEU A 69 19.63 -1.43 -17.94
C LEU A 69 19.25 -2.37 -19.08
N LEU A 70 19.73 -2.11 -20.30
CA LEU A 70 19.48 -2.99 -21.43
C LEU A 70 20.07 -4.39 -21.19
N LYS A 71 21.30 -4.46 -20.65
CA LYS A 71 21.90 -5.75 -20.29
C LYS A 71 21.11 -6.44 -19.18
N SER A 72 20.66 -5.69 -18.17
CA SER A 72 19.81 -6.21 -17.09
C SER A 72 18.53 -6.83 -17.65
N GLU A 73 17.83 -6.16 -18.57
CA GLU A 73 16.63 -6.70 -19.22
C GLU A 73 16.91 -8.02 -19.94
N ILE A 74 18.02 -8.11 -20.69
CA ILE A 74 18.42 -9.33 -21.40
C ILE A 74 18.68 -10.49 -20.42
N ASP A 75 19.26 -10.22 -19.27
CA ASP A 75 19.55 -11.26 -18.28
C ASP A 75 18.28 -11.64 -17.49
N LEU A 76 17.40 -10.68 -17.18
CA LEU A 76 16.09 -10.91 -16.57
C LEU A 76 15.17 -11.74 -17.47
N ILE A 77 15.12 -11.49 -18.78
CA ILE A 77 14.29 -12.28 -19.70
C ILE A 77 14.78 -13.74 -19.80
N LYS A 78 16.09 -13.96 -19.77
CA LYS A 78 16.65 -15.33 -19.74
C LYS A 78 16.32 -16.05 -18.44
N ALA A 79 16.38 -15.35 -17.31
CA ALA A 79 16.01 -15.90 -16.01
C ALA A 79 14.52 -16.28 -15.98
N PHE A 80 13.67 -15.43 -16.56
CA PHE A 80 12.25 -15.68 -16.72
C PHE A 80 11.98 -16.92 -17.58
N GLN A 81 12.61 -17.01 -18.75
CA GLN A 81 12.53 -18.17 -19.65
C GLN A 81 12.92 -19.50 -19.00
N LYS A 82 13.80 -19.45 -18.01
CA LYS A 82 14.26 -20.63 -17.25
C LYS A 82 13.39 -20.93 -16.02
N GLY A 83 12.39 -20.11 -15.71
CA GLY A 83 11.54 -20.28 -14.54
C GLY A 83 12.25 -20.03 -13.20
N GLU A 84 13.30 -19.20 -13.19
CA GLU A 84 14.13 -18.96 -12.00
C GLU A 84 13.50 -18.00 -10.97
N PHE A 85 12.37 -17.36 -11.32
CA PHE A 85 11.67 -16.41 -10.44
C PHE A 85 10.58 -17.09 -9.61
N ALA A 86 10.47 -16.70 -8.34
CA ALA A 86 9.33 -17.09 -7.51
C ALA A 86 8.12 -16.19 -7.80
N HIS A 87 6.98 -16.52 -7.20
CA HIS A 87 5.71 -15.83 -7.46
C HIS A 87 5.76 -14.33 -7.17
N LYS A 88 6.53 -13.89 -6.17
CA LYS A 88 6.69 -12.47 -5.83
C LYS A 88 7.45 -11.70 -6.91
N GLU A 89 8.52 -12.27 -7.48
CA GLU A 89 9.27 -11.60 -8.56
C GLU A 89 8.44 -11.51 -9.84
N LEU A 90 7.68 -12.56 -10.18
CA LEU A 90 6.75 -12.52 -11.31
C LEU A 90 5.72 -11.38 -11.15
N TYR A 91 5.22 -11.21 -9.93
CA TYR A 91 4.28 -10.16 -9.60
C TYR A 91 4.88 -8.75 -9.72
N LEU A 92 6.12 -8.57 -9.27
CA LEU A 92 6.88 -7.33 -9.45
C LEU A 92 7.13 -7.02 -10.93
N VAL A 93 7.59 -8.00 -11.72
CA VAL A 93 7.80 -7.83 -13.18
C VAL A 93 6.51 -7.41 -13.84
N TYR A 94 5.40 -8.06 -13.52
CA TYR A 94 4.11 -7.73 -14.09
C TYR A 94 3.64 -6.32 -13.71
N PHE A 95 3.71 -5.95 -12.42
CA PHE A 95 3.30 -4.62 -11.96
C PHE A 95 4.16 -3.51 -12.58
N PHE A 96 5.46 -3.75 -12.68
CA PHE A 96 6.42 -2.82 -13.26
C PHE A 96 6.65 -3.04 -14.75
N ARG A 97 5.73 -3.71 -15.46
CA ARG A 97 5.89 -4.02 -16.89
C ARG A 97 6.24 -2.77 -17.71
N GLU A 98 5.61 -1.64 -17.43
CA GLU A 98 5.83 -0.36 -18.12
C GLU A 98 7.26 0.21 -17.96
N LEU A 99 8.09 -0.37 -17.08
CA LEU A 99 9.51 -0.02 -16.94
C LEU A 99 10.41 -0.78 -17.91
N PHE A 100 9.92 -1.87 -18.49
CA PHE A 100 10.68 -2.70 -19.43
C PHE A 100 10.46 -2.23 -20.87
N SER A 101 11.40 -2.54 -21.74
CA SER A 101 11.26 -2.23 -23.16
C SER A 101 10.14 -3.05 -23.84
N GLU A 102 9.56 -2.53 -24.92
CA GLU A 102 8.65 -3.27 -25.80
C GLU A 102 9.25 -4.61 -26.24
N LYS A 103 10.57 -4.64 -26.49
CA LYS A 103 11.26 -5.87 -26.89
C LYS A 103 11.28 -6.91 -25.78
N PHE A 104 11.44 -6.48 -24.52
CA PHE A 104 11.31 -7.36 -23.37
C PHE A 104 9.91 -7.98 -23.35
N HIS A 105 8.84 -7.20 -23.55
CA HIS A 105 7.47 -7.71 -23.60
C HIS A 105 7.25 -8.74 -24.71
N GLU A 106 7.67 -8.45 -25.94
CA GLU A 106 7.57 -9.40 -27.06
C GLU A 106 8.23 -10.75 -26.74
N LEU A 107 9.44 -10.71 -26.16
CA LEU A 107 10.19 -11.91 -25.81
C LEU A 107 9.60 -12.63 -24.60
N LEU A 108 9.04 -11.88 -23.66
CA LEU A 108 8.38 -12.39 -22.47
C LEU A 108 7.15 -13.18 -22.89
N ASP A 109 6.26 -12.57 -23.67
CA ASP A 109 5.03 -13.21 -24.14
C ASP A 109 5.35 -14.45 -25.00
N ALA A 110 6.38 -14.39 -25.84
CA ALA A 110 6.83 -15.54 -26.62
C ALA A 110 7.41 -16.69 -25.76
N SER A 111 7.81 -16.40 -24.53
CA SER A 111 8.38 -17.38 -23.60
C SER A 111 7.39 -17.99 -22.60
N ILE A 112 6.19 -17.43 -22.48
CA ILE A 112 5.18 -17.93 -21.55
C ILE A 112 4.69 -19.30 -22.05
N ASN A 113 5.22 -20.36 -21.47
CA ASN A 113 4.74 -21.73 -21.66
C ASN A 113 3.53 -22.02 -20.74
N TYR A 114 2.94 -23.23 -20.82
CA TYR A 114 1.75 -23.57 -20.03
C TYR A 114 1.98 -23.44 -18.50
N GLU A 115 3.08 -23.96 -17.96
CA GLU A 115 3.38 -23.87 -16.52
C GLU A 115 3.55 -22.41 -16.08
N MET A 116 4.28 -21.63 -16.85
CA MET A 116 4.48 -20.22 -16.60
C MET A 116 3.19 -19.43 -16.73
N SER A 117 2.32 -19.80 -17.68
CA SER A 117 1.02 -19.16 -17.88
C SER A 117 0.13 -19.31 -16.64
N GLN A 118 0.23 -20.43 -15.90
CA GLN A 118 -0.49 -20.63 -14.64
C GLN A 118 0.03 -19.70 -13.53
N LYS A 119 1.35 -19.47 -13.47
CA LYS A 119 1.95 -18.53 -12.50
C LYS A 119 1.69 -17.07 -12.89
N TRP A 120 1.61 -16.78 -14.19
CA TRP A 120 1.47 -15.45 -14.77
C TRP A 120 0.01 -14.99 -14.89
N SER A 121 -0.93 -15.91 -15.11
CA SER A 121 -2.37 -15.65 -15.18
C SER A 121 -2.84 -14.92 -13.93
N PHE A 122 -2.31 -15.30 -12.76
CA PHE A 122 -2.55 -14.62 -11.50
C PHE A 122 -2.19 -13.13 -11.51
N ALA A 123 -1.01 -12.80 -12.04
CA ALA A 123 -0.57 -11.41 -12.11
C ALA A 123 -1.53 -10.63 -13.03
N LYS A 124 -1.96 -11.26 -14.13
CA LYS A 124 -2.97 -10.78 -15.10
C LYS A 124 -4.41 -10.76 -14.60
N LEU A 125 -4.79 -11.49 -13.53
CA LEU A 125 -6.11 -11.33 -12.91
C LEU A 125 -6.29 -9.83 -12.61
N SER A 126 -7.50 -9.27 -12.74
CA SER A 126 -7.79 -7.83 -12.52
C SER A 126 -7.36 -6.81 -13.59
N GLU A 127 -6.94 -7.21 -14.79
CA GLU A 127 -6.72 -6.25 -15.91
C GLU A 127 -8.01 -5.54 -16.36
N ASN A 128 -9.17 -6.13 -16.07
CA ASN A 128 -10.45 -5.48 -16.29
C ASN A 128 -10.70 -4.47 -15.17
N PHE A 129 -10.31 -3.21 -15.43
CA PHE A 129 -10.50 -2.01 -14.60
C PHE A 129 -11.99 -1.68 -14.34
N SER A 130 -12.78 -2.64 -13.87
CA SER A 130 -14.11 -2.36 -13.36
C SER A 130 -14.00 -1.58 -12.05
N SER A 131 -14.96 -0.68 -11.81
CA SER A 131 -15.11 -0.04 -10.51
C SER A 131 -15.51 -1.09 -9.47
N PHE A 132 -15.17 -0.85 -8.20
CA PHE A 132 -15.57 -1.76 -7.12
C PHE A 132 -17.10 -1.80 -7.01
N SER A 133 -17.69 -2.96 -7.31
CA SER A 133 -19.14 -3.15 -7.49
C SER A 133 -19.86 -3.49 -6.19
N SER A 134 -21.19 -3.48 -6.21
CA SER A 134 -22.01 -3.97 -5.10
C SER A 134 -21.80 -5.48 -4.83
N ASN A 135 -21.53 -6.28 -5.87
CA ASN A 135 -21.18 -7.70 -5.69
C ASN A 135 -19.85 -7.86 -4.95
N HIS A 136 -18.83 -7.09 -5.33
CA HIS A 136 -17.55 -7.08 -4.60
C HIS A 136 -17.77 -6.65 -3.15
N TRP A 137 -18.59 -5.62 -2.92
CA TRP A 137 -18.89 -5.15 -1.57
C TRP A 137 -19.62 -6.20 -0.72
N LYS A 138 -20.66 -6.84 -1.28
CA LYS A 138 -21.38 -7.92 -0.61
C LYS A 138 -20.45 -9.06 -0.22
N GLN A 139 -19.58 -9.49 -1.14
CA GLN A 139 -18.63 -10.55 -0.88
C GLN A 139 -17.59 -10.14 0.18
N LEU A 140 -17.08 -8.91 0.08
CA LEU A 140 -16.12 -8.40 1.07
C LEU A 140 -16.71 -8.40 2.48
N LYS A 141 -17.96 -7.94 2.64
CA LYS A 141 -18.63 -8.00 3.94
C LYS A 141 -18.77 -9.44 4.45
N ALA A 142 -19.12 -10.39 3.58
CA ALA A 142 -19.21 -11.80 3.96
C ALA A 142 -17.85 -12.37 4.39
N ASP A 143 -16.77 -12.08 3.68
CA ASP A 143 -15.42 -12.54 4.04
C ASP A 143 -14.93 -11.88 5.33
N LEU A 144 -15.24 -10.60 5.54
CA LEU A 144 -14.89 -9.87 6.77
C LEU A 144 -15.56 -10.45 8.02
N GLN A 145 -16.69 -11.14 7.93
CA GLN A 145 -17.33 -11.82 9.08
C GLN A 145 -16.43 -12.92 9.69
N LYS A 146 -15.48 -13.46 8.93
CA LYS A 146 -14.53 -14.48 9.41
C LYS A 146 -13.47 -13.90 10.35
N TYR A 147 -13.29 -12.57 10.34
CA TYR A 147 -12.24 -11.90 11.09
C TYR A 147 -12.76 -11.35 12.42
N LYS A 148 -11.93 -11.49 13.45
CA LYS A 148 -12.18 -10.92 14.78
C LYS A 148 -11.72 -9.47 14.85
N GLY A 149 -12.29 -8.76 15.83
CA GLY A 149 -11.96 -7.37 16.11
C GLY A 149 -12.65 -6.40 15.15
N VAL A 150 -12.08 -5.20 15.04
CA VAL A 150 -12.65 -4.11 14.23
C VAL A 150 -12.55 -4.44 12.74
N LYS A 151 -13.60 -4.09 11.97
CA LYS A 151 -13.63 -4.24 10.52
C LYS A 151 -13.84 -2.86 9.90
N ALA A 152 -12.75 -2.13 9.68
CA ALA A 152 -12.79 -0.80 9.12
C ALA A 152 -12.68 -0.84 7.58
N VAL A 153 -13.44 0.00 6.89
CA VAL A 153 -13.36 0.14 5.43
C VAL A 153 -13.23 1.61 5.07
N LEU A 154 -12.11 1.97 4.46
CA LEU A 154 -11.85 3.29 3.89
C LEU A 154 -12.13 3.27 2.39
N PHE A 155 -13.19 3.94 1.97
CA PHE A 155 -13.47 4.20 0.56
C PHE A 155 -12.74 5.46 0.09
N VAL A 156 -12.10 5.38 -1.07
CA VAL A 156 -11.34 6.47 -1.71
C VAL A 156 -11.69 6.57 -3.20
N ARG A 157 -11.46 7.75 -3.80
CA ARG A 157 -11.48 7.95 -5.25
C ARG A 157 -10.12 7.69 -5.85
N LYS A 158 -10.06 7.29 -7.13
CA LYS A 158 -8.81 7.16 -7.89
C LYS A 158 -7.92 8.41 -7.82
N ASP A 159 -8.50 9.60 -8.01
CA ASP A 159 -7.81 10.85 -7.67
C ASP A 159 -7.77 11.03 -6.14
N ARG A 160 -6.64 10.66 -5.54
CA ARG A 160 -6.39 10.76 -4.09
C ARG A 160 -6.39 12.22 -3.57
N LYS A 161 -6.59 13.24 -4.42
CA LYS A 161 -6.85 14.62 -3.97
C LYS A 161 -8.22 14.79 -3.32
N TYR A 162 -9.13 13.84 -3.47
CA TYR A 162 -10.43 13.86 -2.81
C TYR A 162 -10.40 13.08 -1.50
N LYS A 163 -11.15 13.58 -0.51
CA LYS A 163 -11.30 12.92 0.78
C LYS A 163 -12.06 11.61 0.60
N GLY A 164 -11.54 10.58 1.25
CA GLY A 164 -12.23 9.31 1.44
C GLY A 164 -13.14 9.34 2.66
N ARG A 165 -13.76 8.20 2.94
CA ARG A 165 -14.65 8.01 4.08
C ARG A 165 -14.47 6.63 4.67
N ILE A 166 -14.25 6.58 5.99
CA ILE A 166 -14.22 5.35 6.76
C ILE A 166 -15.63 5.02 7.24
N VAL A 167 -15.99 3.75 7.13
CA VAL A 167 -17.13 3.11 7.80
C VAL A 167 -16.64 1.88 8.55
N LEU A 168 -17.44 1.39 9.48
CA LEU A 168 -17.18 0.13 10.19
C LEU A 168 -18.25 -0.90 9.82
N VAL A 169 -17.85 -2.17 9.86
CA VAL A 169 -18.71 -3.33 9.64
C VAL A 169 -18.78 -4.14 10.95
N ASP A 170 -19.98 -4.56 11.35
CA ASP A 170 -20.18 -5.42 12.52
C ASP A 170 -19.85 -6.90 12.21
N ASP A 171 -20.00 -7.78 13.21
CA ASP A 171 -19.78 -9.22 13.06
C ASP A 171 -20.78 -9.90 12.12
N GLN A 172 -21.90 -9.25 11.82
CA GLN A 172 -22.95 -9.75 10.93
C GLN A 172 -22.80 -9.19 9.50
N GLY A 173 -21.76 -8.42 9.22
CA GLY A 173 -21.55 -7.81 7.91
C GLY A 173 -22.49 -6.63 7.63
N ASN A 174 -23.05 -5.98 8.65
CA ASN A 174 -23.81 -4.74 8.48
C ASN A 174 -22.93 -3.52 8.78
N LEU A 175 -23.27 -2.40 8.17
CA LEU A 175 -22.64 -1.12 8.50
C LEU A 175 -23.05 -0.68 9.90
N ILE A 176 -22.06 -0.36 10.74
CA ILE A 176 -22.30 0.17 12.09
C ILE A 176 -23.03 1.51 12.00
N LYS A 177 -24.07 1.66 12.83
CA LYS A 177 -24.89 2.87 12.90
C LYS A 177 -24.53 3.73 14.10
N ASP A 178 -24.81 5.02 13.97
CA ASP A 178 -24.88 5.99 15.04
C ASP A 178 -26.25 6.66 14.98
N ALA A 179 -27.07 6.38 16.00
CA ALA A 179 -28.52 6.56 15.97
C ALA A 179 -29.14 5.93 14.70
N ASP A 180 -29.87 6.73 13.91
CA ASP A 180 -30.59 6.25 12.72
C ASP A 180 -29.74 6.23 11.44
N SER A 181 -28.48 6.68 11.51
CA SER A 181 -27.61 6.84 10.35
C SER A 181 -26.39 5.92 10.41
N VAL A 182 -25.85 5.55 9.25
CA VAL A 182 -24.56 4.82 9.21
C VAL A 182 -23.45 5.73 9.74
N TRP A 183 -22.72 5.24 10.74
CA TRP A 183 -21.57 5.95 11.27
C TRP A 183 -20.48 6.02 10.20
N SER A 184 -19.90 7.22 10.02
CA SER A 184 -18.78 7.37 9.11
C SER A 184 -17.95 8.61 9.44
N ILE A 185 -16.69 8.59 9.02
CA ILE A 185 -15.78 9.73 9.21
C ILE A 185 -14.93 9.98 7.96
N GLU A 186 -14.67 11.25 7.65
CA GLU A 186 -13.81 11.63 6.53
C GLU A 186 -12.33 11.35 6.84
N ALA A 187 -11.60 10.85 5.85
CA ALA A 187 -10.16 10.59 5.94
C ALA A 187 -9.44 10.95 4.64
N LEU A 188 -8.14 11.22 4.68
CA LEU A 188 -7.33 11.53 3.50
C LEU A 188 -6.18 10.53 3.34
N ALA A 189 -6.17 9.80 2.23
CA ALA A 189 -5.15 8.82 1.87
C ALA A 189 -4.08 9.40 0.92
N LYS A 190 -3.84 10.71 0.99
CA LYS A 190 -2.97 11.44 0.05
C LYS A 190 -1.56 11.66 0.57
N GLY A 191 -0.58 11.27 -0.25
CA GLY A 191 0.83 11.58 -0.08
C GLY A 191 1.19 13.03 -0.42
N ARG A 192 2.20 13.58 0.24
CA ARG A 192 2.65 14.98 0.11
C ARG A 192 3.07 15.38 -1.31
N VAL A 193 3.69 14.46 -2.06
CA VAL A 193 4.43 14.81 -3.28
C VAL A 193 3.69 14.41 -4.56
N ASN A 194 2.37 14.15 -4.48
CA ASN A 194 1.56 13.66 -5.62
C ASN A 194 2.24 12.48 -6.34
N LYS A 195 2.84 11.60 -5.55
CA LYS A 195 3.56 10.42 -6.00
C LYS A 195 2.67 9.20 -5.89
N LYS A 196 2.87 8.25 -6.81
CA LYS A 196 2.21 6.94 -6.77
C LYS A 196 2.56 6.19 -5.48
N PHE A 197 1.72 5.26 -5.06
CA PHE A 197 1.87 4.57 -3.77
C PHE A 197 3.20 3.80 -3.61
N TYR A 198 3.78 3.29 -4.69
CA TYR A 198 5.05 2.56 -4.65
C TYR A 198 6.28 3.47 -4.58
N LEU A 199 6.08 4.79 -4.54
CA LEU A 199 7.14 5.78 -4.45
C LEU A 199 7.24 6.40 -3.04
N PRO A 200 8.40 6.96 -2.70
CA PRO A 200 8.63 7.60 -1.40
C PRO A 200 7.67 8.77 -1.16
N ASN A 201 6.96 8.77 -0.02
CA ASN A 201 5.91 9.75 0.30
C ASN A 201 4.71 9.73 -0.69
N GLY A 202 4.47 8.57 -1.32
CA GLY A 202 3.31 8.33 -2.18
C GLY A 202 2.00 8.20 -1.42
N ASP A 203 0.90 8.11 -2.15
CA ASP A 203 -0.44 7.90 -1.60
C ASP A 203 -0.53 6.57 -0.80
N THR A 204 -1.49 6.44 0.11
CA THR A 204 -1.76 5.15 0.77
C THR A 204 -2.23 4.14 -0.28
N PRO A 205 -1.65 2.93 -0.35
CA PRO A 205 -2.09 1.91 -1.29
C PRO A 205 -3.52 1.47 -0.95
N THR A 206 -4.28 1.04 -1.95
CA THR A 206 -5.47 0.23 -1.68
C THR A 206 -5.05 -1.15 -1.23
N GLY A 207 -5.86 -1.76 -0.36
CA GLY A 207 -5.75 -3.17 -0.03
C GLY A 207 -6.13 -3.50 1.39
N PHE A 208 -5.65 -4.65 1.85
CA PHE A 208 -6.02 -5.24 3.14
C PHE A 208 -4.87 -5.08 4.14
N TYR A 209 -5.20 -4.58 5.32
CA TYR A 209 -4.23 -4.23 6.35
C TYR A 209 -4.66 -4.80 7.69
N LYS A 210 -3.69 -5.22 8.48
CA LYS A 210 -3.88 -5.55 9.89
C LYS A 210 -3.87 -4.27 10.71
N ILE A 211 -4.80 -4.12 11.63
CA ILE A 211 -4.76 -3.12 12.70
C ILE A 211 -4.17 -3.81 13.93
N ASP A 212 -3.00 -3.33 14.36
CA ASP A 212 -2.23 -3.92 15.45
C ASP A 212 -1.93 -2.87 16.53
N SER A 213 -2.95 -2.53 17.31
CA SER A 213 -2.87 -1.56 18.41
C SER A 213 -2.62 -0.11 17.96
N VAL A 214 -2.26 0.72 18.93
CA VAL A 214 -1.88 2.13 18.75
C VAL A 214 -0.42 2.35 19.16
N MET A 215 0.18 3.43 18.67
CA MET A 215 1.49 3.87 19.15
C MET A 215 1.45 4.11 20.67
N PRO A 216 2.48 3.71 21.45
CA PRO A 216 2.44 3.79 22.92
C PRO A 216 2.20 5.19 23.49
N LYS A 217 2.54 6.24 22.73
CA LYS A 217 2.39 7.65 23.10
C LYS A 217 1.94 8.48 21.90
N ALA A 218 1.24 9.58 22.18
CA ALA A 218 0.93 10.62 21.20
C ALA A 218 2.09 11.63 21.11
N ASP A 219 3.22 11.20 20.55
CA ASP A 219 4.41 12.03 20.32
C ASP A 219 4.33 12.82 19.01
N GLN A 220 5.18 13.84 18.87
CA GLN A 220 5.26 14.70 17.69
C GLN A 220 3.90 15.28 17.27
N GLN A 221 3.12 15.76 18.25
CA GLN A 221 1.72 16.17 18.06
C GLN A 221 1.54 17.25 17.00
N LYS A 222 2.56 18.09 16.76
CA LYS A 222 2.57 19.05 15.65
C LYS A 222 2.37 18.36 14.29
N LEU A 223 2.96 17.19 14.09
CA LEU A 223 2.86 16.42 12.84
C LEU A 223 1.65 15.48 12.85
N PHE A 224 1.44 14.77 13.96
CA PHE A 224 0.52 13.63 14.02
C PHE A 224 -0.77 13.87 14.80
N GLY A 225 -0.94 15.05 15.38
CA GLY A 225 -2.07 15.34 16.24
C GLY A 225 -1.87 14.92 17.70
N LYS A 226 -2.82 15.28 18.55
CA LYS A 226 -2.80 15.10 20.01
C LYS A 226 -3.14 13.67 20.46
N HIS A 227 -3.74 12.85 19.59
CA HIS A 227 -4.17 11.49 19.92
C HIS A 227 -3.17 10.43 19.43
N ARG A 228 -3.23 9.23 20.01
CA ARG A 228 -2.36 8.13 19.59
C ARG A 228 -2.70 7.73 18.16
N ARG A 229 -1.68 7.22 17.47
CA ARG A 229 -1.74 6.85 16.06
C ARG A 229 -2.10 5.37 15.98
N LEU A 230 -3.09 5.03 15.16
CA LEU A 230 -3.44 3.64 14.91
C LEU A 230 -2.34 3.00 14.04
N ILE A 231 -1.87 1.82 14.43
CA ILE A 231 -0.88 1.06 13.69
C ILE A 231 -1.62 0.21 12.66
N ILE A 232 -1.23 0.39 11.39
CA ILE A 232 -1.68 -0.49 10.30
C ILE A 232 -0.48 -1.08 9.60
N ASP A 233 -0.51 -2.38 9.36
CA ASP A 233 0.55 -3.14 8.72
C ASP A 233 0.00 -3.94 7.54
N PHE A 234 0.87 -4.24 6.59
CA PHE A 234 0.51 -5.02 5.41
C PHE A 234 0.19 -6.46 5.79
N ILE A 235 -0.74 -7.05 5.04
CA ILE A 235 -1.03 -8.48 5.11
C ILE A 235 -0.39 -9.15 3.91
N SER A 236 0.20 -10.31 4.15
CA SER A 236 0.89 -11.08 3.11
C SER A 236 -0.08 -11.47 2.00
N ARG A 237 0.47 -11.67 0.80
CA ARG A 237 -0.31 -12.11 -0.35
C ARG A 237 -1.00 -13.44 -0.08
N GLU A 238 -0.26 -14.39 0.48
CA GLU A 238 -0.73 -15.75 0.77
C GLU A 238 -1.96 -15.70 1.68
N GLU A 239 -1.91 -14.89 2.73
CA GLU A 239 -3.04 -14.71 3.65
C GLU A 239 -4.27 -14.09 2.95
N ILE A 240 -4.08 -13.15 2.02
CA ILE A 240 -5.18 -12.57 1.22
C ILE A 240 -5.81 -13.65 0.33
N GLU A 241 -5.00 -14.42 -0.40
CA GLU A 241 -5.47 -15.48 -1.30
C GLU A 241 -6.22 -16.59 -0.56
N GLU A 242 -5.78 -16.94 0.65
CA GLU A 242 -6.45 -17.95 1.47
C GLU A 242 -7.77 -17.45 2.06
N SER A 243 -7.94 -16.14 2.22
CA SER A 243 -9.03 -15.58 3.02
C SER A 243 -10.21 -15.05 2.21
N PHE A 244 -9.96 -14.61 0.97
CA PHE A 244 -10.96 -13.94 0.14
C PHE A 244 -11.44 -14.80 -1.02
N ASP A 245 -12.71 -14.65 -1.36
CA ASP A 245 -13.33 -15.32 -2.49
C ASP A 245 -12.73 -14.88 -3.85
N GLU A 246 -12.82 -15.76 -4.85
CA GLU A 246 -12.30 -15.54 -6.20
C GLU A 246 -12.75 -14.21 -6.80
N ILE A 247 -14.01 -13.79 -6.61
CA ILE A 247 -14.51 -12.52 -7.15
C ILE A 247 -13.75 -11.29 -6.61
N LEU A 248 -13.23 -11.37 -5.37
CA LEU A 248 -12.42 -10.31 -4.78
C LEU A 248 -10.97 -10.40 -5.21
N LEU A 249 -10.44 -11.62 -5.35
CA LEU A 249 -9.08 -11.88 -5.83
C LEU A 249 -8.89 -11.44 -7.29
N GLU A 250 -9.94 -11.59 -8.10
CA GLU A 250 -10.01 -11.10 -9.47
C GLU A 250 -10.04 -9.57 -9.59
N HIS A 251 -10.30 -8.83 -8.50
CA HIS A 251 -10.30 -7.38 -8.49
C HIS A 251 -8.96 -6.81 -7.97
N ASN A 252 -8.53 -5.65 -8.48
CA ASN A 252 -7.22 -5.08 -8.18
C ASN A 252 -7.10 -4.37 -6.82
N TRP A 253 -8.11 -4.46 -5.94
CA TRP A 253 -8.22 -3.58 -4.77
C TRP A 253 -7.09 -3.87 -3.77
N TRP A 254 -6.72 -5.13 -3.60
CA TRP A 254 -5.70 -5.62 -2.67
C TRP A 254 -4.27 -5.53 -3.22
N LYS A 255 -4.12 -5.52 -4.54
CA LYS A 255 -2.84 -5.64 -5.25
C LYS A 255 -1.81 -4.57 -4.89
N SER A 256 -2.27 -3.33 -4.72
CA SER A 256 -1.37 -2.20 -4.44
C SER A 256 -0.71 -2.29 -3.06
N ALA A 257 -1.39 -2.87 -2.07
CA ALA A 257 -0.83 -3.10 -0.75
C ALA A 257 0.28 -4.17 -0.80
N VAL A 258 0.05 -5.28 -1.49
CA VAL A 258 1.06 -6.33 -1.68
C VAL A 258 2.29 -5.79 -2.40
N ILE A 259 2.13 -5.02 -3.48
CA ILE A 259 3.27 -4.39 -4.16
C ILE A 259 4.03 -3.43 -3.23
N ALA A 260 3.31 -2.66 -2.41
CA ALA A 260 3.95 -1.75 -1.47
C ALA A 260 4.76 -2.50 -0.41
N ASP A 261 4.25 -3.63 0.09
CA ASP A 261 4.92 -4.50 1.05
C ASP A 261 6.17 -5.18 0.46
N GLU A 262 6.06 -5.69 -0.76
CA GLU A 262 7.21 -6.26 -1.50
C GLU A 262 8.32 -5.22 -1.72
N LEU A 263 7.96 -3.94 -1.85
CA LEU A 263 8.88 -2.80 -1.88
C LEU A 263 9.30 -2.32 -0.48
N SER A 264 9.04 -3.12 0.55
CA SER A 264 9.39 -2.89 1.95
C SER A 264 8.84 -1.60 2.54
N ARG A 265 7.73 -1.09 1.99
CA ARG A 265 7.03 0.03 2.60
C ARG A 265 6.52 -0.42 3.98
N SER A 266 6.56 0.47 4.95
CA SER A 266 6.12 0.17 6.32
C SER A 266 5.76 1.46 7.06
N LEU A 267 5.45 1.32 8.36
CA LEU A 267 5.14 2.44 9.27
C LEU A 267 3.91 3.26 8.85
N LEU A 268 2.97 2.64 8.15
CA LEU A 268 1.69 3.26 7.82
C LEU A 268 0.84 3.41 9.08
N ARG A 269 0.18 4.56 9.21
CA ARG A 269 -0.63 4.86 10.39
C ARG A 269 -1.93 5.54 9.97
N ILE A 270 -2.95 5.45 10.83
CA ILE A 270 -4.07 6.39 10.82
C ILE A 270 -3.87 7.38 11.95
N HIS A 271 -3.87 8.67 11.64
CA HIS A 271 -3.59 9.70 12.65
C HIS A 271 -4.24 11.05 12.32
N GLY A 272 -4.42 11.88 13.35
CA GLY A 272 -4.80 13.29 13.19
C GLY A 272 -3.66 14.13 12.60
N THR A 273 -3.79 15.45 12.58
CA THR A 273 -2.64 16.29 12.23
C THR A 273 -2.68 17.59 13.00
N GLY A 274 -1.60 17.93 13.69
CA GLY A 274 -1.46 19.25 14.32
C GLY A 274 -1.13 20.35 13.31
N LEU A 275 -0.91 20.02 12.04
CA LEU A 275 -0.66 20.98 10.97
C LEU A 275 -1.97 21.54 10.44
N LYS A 276 -1.91 22.77 9.92
CA LYS A 276 -3.05 23.41 9.26
C LYS A 276 -2.80 23.49 7.76
N ASN A 277 -3.76 23.04 6.97
CA ASN A 277 -3.74 23.29 5.54
C ASN A 277 -4.10 24.75 5.28
N LYS A 278 -3.13 25.56 4.85
CA LYS A 278 -3.34 26.99 4.52
C LYS A 278 -3.91 27.21 3.11
N LEU A 279 -3.97 26.16 2.30
CA LEU A 279 -4.41 26.23 0.90
C LEU A 279 -5.89 25.84 0.80
N PHE A 280 -6.77 26.80 1.10
CA PHE A 280 -8.23 26.59 1.14
C PHE A 280 -8.84 26.14 -0.21
N TYR A 281 -8.15 26.40 -1.32
CA TYR A 281 -8.57 25.99 -2.66
C TYR A 281 -8.26 24.51 -2.98
N THR A 282 -7.57 23.79 -2.10
CA THR A 282 -7.27 22.37 -2.33
C THR A 282 -8.52 21.51 -2.16
N LYS A 283 -8.68 20.50 -3.03
CA LYS A 283 -9.83 19.57 -3.03
C LYS A 283 -10.01 18.81 -1.70
N TYR A 284 -8.93 18.67 -0.94
CA TYR A 284 -8.91 17.99 0.36
C TYR A 284 -8.92 18.96 1.55
N TYR A 285 -9.10 20.27 1.36
CA TYR A 285 -9.21 21.20 2.49
C TYR A 285 -10.35 20.76 3.43
N PRO A 286 -10.16 20.80 4.77
CA PRO A 286 -9.00 21.32 5.52
C PRO A 286 -7.92 20.30 5.91
N PHE A 287 -7.93 19.10 5.32
CA PHE A 287 -6.98 18.04 5.65
C PHE A 287 -5.56 18.38 5.19
N VAL A 288 -4.56 17.76 5.82
CA VAL A 288 -3.14 17.88 5.47
C VAL A 288 -2.63 16.55 4.92
N THR A 289 -1.82 16.62 3.87
CA THR A 289 -1.18 15.44 3.26
C THR A 289 -0.03 14.91 4.12
N THR A 290 0.19 13.61 4.07
CA THR A 290 1.18 12.91 4.89
C THR A 290 2.28 12.29 4.02
N SER A 291 3.22 11.58 4.64
CA SER A 291 4.19 10.74 3.92
C SER A 291 3.62 9.38 3.48
N GLY A 292 2.29 9.28 3.35
CA GLY A 292 1.58 8.09 2.87
C GLY A 292 0.69 7.39 3.91
N CYS A 293 0.61 7.94 5.11
CA CYS A 293 -0.37 7.59 6.15
C CYS A 293 -1.77 8.11 5.80
N ILE A 294 -2.79 7.58 6.47
CA ILE A 294 -4.16 8.09 6.38
C ILE A 294 -4.30 9.21 7.42
N SER A 295 -4.60 10.44 6.97
CA SER A 295 -4.81 11.58 7.86
C SER A 295 -6.27 11.87 8.16
N MET A 296 -6.52 12.23 9.42
CA MET A 296 -7.77 12.76 9.92
C MET A 296 -7.65 14.27 10.14
N ARG A 297 -8.78 14.97 10.07
CA ARG A 297 -8.85 16.37 10.49
C ARG A 297 -8.73 16.43 12.00
N GLU A 298 -7.75 17.18 12.48
CA GLU A 298 -7.60 17.43 13.90
C GLU A 298 -7.22 18.90 14.14
N ASP A 299 -8.10 19.63 14.79
CA ASP A 299 -7.88 21.03 15.16
C ASP A 299 -8.65 21.35 16.46
N LYS A 300 -8.78 22.64 16.81
CA LYS A 300 -9.49 23.06 18.04
C LYS A 300 -10.97 22.60 18.05
N TYR A 301 -11.59 22.43 16.89
CA TYR A 301 -13.01 22.15 16.71
C TYR A 301 -13.29 20.73 16.22
N PHE A 302 -12.27 20.02 15.75
CA PHE A 302 -12.42 18.69 15.16
C PHE A 302 -11.41 17.72 15.77
N GLU A 303 -11.89 16.57 16.24
CA GLU A 303 -11.07 15.53 16.85
C GLU A 303 -11.17 14.23 16.06
N GLY A 304 -10.94 14.26 14.75
CA GLY A 304 -11.26 13.13 13.88
C GLY A 304 -10.57 11.83 14.28
N GLN A 305 -9.32 11.91 14.78
CA GLN A 305 -8.62 10.73 15.29
C GLN A 305 -9.27 10.20 16.58
N ARG A 306 -9.70 11.07 17.50
CA ARG A 306 -10.40 10.66 18.73
C ARG A 306 -11.70 9.96 18.42
N VAL A 307 -12.51 10.58 17.56
CA VAL A 307 -13.81 10.05 17.12
C VAL A 307 -13.64 8.66 16.47
N LEU A 308 -12.60 8.47 15.65
CA LEU A 308 -12.30 7.14 15.11
C LEU A 308 -11.96 6.15 16.24
N LEU A 309 -10.98 6.49 17.09
CA LEU A 309 -10.51 5.57 18.15
C LEU A 309 -11.64 5.18 19.12
N ASP A 310 -12.51 6.12 19.47
CA ASP A 310 -13.67 5.87 20.33
C ASP A 310 -14.63 4.88 19.67
N LYS A 311 -14.94 5.10 18.39
CA LYS A 311 -15.82 4.17 17.66
C LYS A 311 -15.20 2.78 17.50
N LEU A 312 -13.89 2.68 17.31
CA LEU A 312 -13.18 1.41 17.26
C LEU A 312 -13.30 0.67 18.60
N MET A 313 -13.10 1.36 19.73
CA MET A 313 -13.27 0.77 21.07
C MET A 313 -14.73 0.36 21.31
N GLU A 314 -15.70 1.21 21.00
CA GLU A 314 -17.13 0.87 21.11
C GLU A 314 -17.48 -0.38 20.30
N SER A 315 -16.95 -0.52 19.08
CA SER A 315 -17.17 -1.71 18.25
C SER A 315 -16.55 -3.00 18.79
N LEU A 316 -15.62 -2.87 19.75
CA LEU A 316 -15.03 -3.96 20.51
C LEU A 316 -15.70 -4.13 21.89
N GLU A 317 -16.82 -3.44 22.15
CA GLU A 317 -17.49 -3.40 23.45
C GLU A 317 -16.60 -2.85 24.59
N LEU A 318 -15.61 -2.02 24.24
CA LEU A 318 -14.73 -1.36 25.19
C LEU A 318 -15.21 0.05 25.51
N SER A 319 -14.99 0.48 26.75
CA SER A 319 -15.18 1.88 27.12
C SER A 319 -14.17 2.77 26.39
N PRO A 320 -14.57 3.93 25.82
CA PRO A 320 -13.69 4.79 25.04
C PRO A 320 -12.77 5.64 25.93
N ILE A 321 -11.80 4.98 26.56
CA ILE A 321 -10.77 5.57 27.44
C ILE A 321 -9.37 5.26 26.92
N SER A 322 -8.37 6.07 27.28
CA SER A 322 -7.04 5.98 26.66
C SER A 322 -6.31 4.68 26.99
N GLU A 323 -6.61 4.08 28.12
CA GLU A 323 -6.08 2.79 28.58
C GLU A 323 -6.51 1.65 27.66
N ASN A 324 -7.73 1.70 27.13
CA ASN A 324 -8.29 0.66 26.26
C ASN A 324 -7.83 0.77 24.81
N GLU A 325 -7.18 1.87 24.42
CA GLU A 325 -6.72 2.05 23.03
C GLU A 325 -5.73 0.96 22.59
N THR A 326 -4.98 0.37 23.52
CA THR A 326 -4.02 -0.69 23.21
C THR A 326 -4.70 -2.00 22.81
N GLU A 327 -5.96 -2.18 23.20
CA GLU A 327 -6.77 -3.35 22.88
C GLU A 327 -7.40 -3.28 21.48
N ILE A 328 -7.24 -2.15 20.76
CA ILE A 328 -7.75 -2.01 19.40
C ILE A 328 -6.97 -2.94 18.46
N HIS A 329 -7.66 -3.95 17.94
CA HIS A 329 -7.15 -4.89 16.95
C HIS A 329 -8.21 -5.20 15.90
N GLY A 330 -7.78 -5.60 14.71
CA GLY A 330 -8.69 -5.98 13.63
C GLY A 330 -8.08 -5.71 12.28
N HIS A 331 -8.89 -5.23 11.33
CA HIS A 331 -8.51 -5.09 9.93
C HIS A 331 -9.02 -3.79 9.31
N LEU A 332 -8.28 -3.29 8.33
CA LEU A 332 -8.65 -2.16 7.49
C LEU A 332 -8.62 -2.59 6.01
N CYS A 333 -9.73 -2.37 5.31
CA CYS A 333 -9.76 -2.41 3.85
C CYS A 333 -9.69 -0.98 3.29
N VAL A 334 -8.76 -0.70 2.39
CA VAL A 334 -8.72 0.56 1.63
C VAL A 334 -9.15 0.27 0.19
N ILE A 335 -10.30 0.81 -0.21
CA ILE A 335 -10.98 0.47 -1.46
C ILE A 335 -11.11 1.69 -2.35
N GLU A 336 -10.67 1.55 -3.59
CA GLU A 336 -10.95 2.54 -4.63
C GLU A 336 -12.33 2.28 -5.22
N LEU A 337 -13.24 3.22 -5.02
CA LEU A 337 -14.63 3.05 -5.46
C LEU A 337 -14.76 3.27 -6.97
N ASN A 338 -14.30 4.43 -7.46
CA ASN A 338 -14.32 4.81 -8.88
C ASN A 338 -13.44 6.06 -9.13
N ASP A 339 -13.54 6.64 -10.33
CA ASP A 339 -12.77 7.78 -10.82
C ASP A 339 -13.47 9.14 -10.70
N GLU A 340 -14.60 9.21 -9.99
CA GLU A 340 -15.34 10.47 -9.84
C GLU A 340 -14.52 11.58 -9.17
N LEU A 341 -14.66 12.79 -9.71
CA LEU A 341 -13.89 13.97 -9.29
C LEU A 341 -14.56 14.73 -8.12
N ARG A 342 -14.92 14.01 -7.05
CA ARG A 342 -15.49 14.57 -5.80
C ARG A 342 -15.19 13.69 -4.59
N ASN A 343 -15.32 14.27 -3.39
CA ASN A 343 -15.19 13.52 -2.13
C ASN A 343 -16.16 12.32 -2.05
N ILE A 344 -15.77 11.29 -1.29
CA ILE A 344 -16.66 10.17 -0.98
C ILE A 344 -17.72 10.65 0.02
N SER A 345 -18.98 10.58 -0.42
CA SER A 345 -20.16 10.85 0.40
C SER A 345 -20.70 9.56 1.01
N LEU A 346 -21.52 9.67 2.04
CA LEU A 346 -22.20 8.50 2.61
C LEU A 346 -23.13 7.82 1.60
N GLN A 347 -23.78 8.60 0.72
CA GLN A 347 -24.66 8.07 -0.32
C GLN A 347 -23.94 7.18 -1.32
N ASP A 348 -22.65 7.42 -1.57
CA ASP A 348 -21.86 6.55 -2.44
C ASP A 348 -21.70 5.15 -1.85
N ILE A 349 -21.54 5.08 -0.53
CA ILE A 349 -21.39 3.83 0.21
C ILE A 349 -22.75 3.13 0.30
N LEU A 350 -23.82 3.87 0.62
CA LEU A 350 -25.17 3.29 0.67
C LEU A 350 -25.63 2.74 -0.68
N LYS A 351 -25.21 3.35 -1.80
CA LYS A 351 -25.55 2.87 -3.15
C LYS A 351 -24.93 1.52 -3.47
N ILE A 352 -23.73 1.24 -3.00
CA ILE A 352 -23.10 -0.08 -3.21
C ILE A 352 -23.53 -1.11 -2.17
N ASP A 353 -24.08 -0.66 -1.04
CA ASP A 353 -24.62 -1.51 0.03
C ASP A 353 -26.02 -2.06 -0.27
N GLN A 354 -26.75 -1.41 -1.18
CA GLN A 354 -28.00 -1.89 -1.79
C GLN A 354 -27.74 -3.00 -2.79
#